data_AF-A0A7J9ZM44-F1
#
_entry.id   AF-A0A7J9ZM44-F1
#
_cell.length_a   1.000
_cell.length_b   1.000
_cell.length_c   1.000
_cell.angle_alpha   90.00
_cell.angle_beta   90.00
_cell.angle_gamma   90.00
#
_symmetry.space_group_name_H-M   'P 1'
#
loop_
_entity.id
_entity.type
_entity.pdbx_description
1 polymer ?
#
loop_
_entity_poly.entity_id
_entity_poly.type
_entity_poly.pdbx_seq_one_letter_code
_entity_poly.pdbx_strand_id
1 'polypeptide(L)'
;MTVTDADSSPGRVELGPQAERIKTLADGISDAVLGAPTPCPGFTVRAMLNHMLLLTMAFRVAAEKGPDLGPPPEAPPDDLPSSWRELLRVRLDALAAAWREPDAYAGETSVGGVTLPAPVAARVALTELLMHGWDLAKATGLPYAPDETTVAECMMILADTPEEGTPGLFGPVVKVPDDAPPFDRALALAGRDPAWTPADARGSAPSTGERMVATNGVELCAEAFGDPAHPAILLSGGGSHSMLFWDEEFCERLAAAGRYVVRYDQRDTGRSTTHPPGDADYRLADLAVDACGLLDGFGVDRAHVVGFSLGGGIGQVMALDHADRVASLTLIATSPVGPGGVTEELPGPGPEFEARLAELGEPGPDDREAAIAHGVGFERLCAADPPGFEEAARRERAGRVFDRAINLASIFNHTTPAFAPWPSERLGEIGVPTLVVHGRRDPVLPYPHGKALAAAIPGAGLLTLEHGHDLLRSDWDVLIPAIVKHTEA
;
A
#
# COMPACT_ATOMS: atom_id res chain seq x y z
N MET A 1 49.35 -5.67 36.26
CA MET A 1 49.88 -5.38 34.91
C MET A 1 48.72 -4.79 34.13
N THR A 2 48.52 -3.49 34.30
CA THR A 2 47.48 -2.69 33.67
C THR A 2 47.95 -2.34 32.26
N VAL A 3 47.26 -2.85 31.25
CA VAL A 3 47.41 -2.40 29.87
C VAL A 3 46.43 -1.23 29.70
N THR A 4 46.94 -0.02 29.91
CA THR A 4 46.37 1.23 29.41
C THR A 4 47.27 1.68 28.29
N ASP A 5 46.73 1.71 27.07
CA ASP A 5 46.86 2.81 26.11
C ASP A 5 46.22 2.37 24.79
N ALA A 6 44.93 2.68 24.63
CA ALA A 6 44.32 2.80 23.32
C ALA A 6 44.55 4.24 22.86
N ASP A 7 45.32 4.34 21.78
CA ASP A 7 45.70 5.52 21.02
C ASP A 7 44.46 6.32 20.55
N SER A 8 43.86 7.10 21.45
CA SER A 8 42.80 8.06 21.12
C SER A 8 43.43 9.40 20.76
N SER A 9 44.00 9.46 19.56
CA SER A 9 44.36 10.74 18.95
C SER A 9 43.08 11.58 18.75
N PRO A 10 42.99 12.81 19.29
CA PRO A 10 41.78 13.62 19.21
C PRO A 10 41.40 13.90 17.75
N GLY A 11 40.22 13.42 17.33
CA GLY A 11 39.63 13.68 16.00
C GLY A 11 39.60 12.50 15.02
N ARG A 12 39.98 11.28 15.41
CA ARG A 12 39.79 10.06 14.60
C ARG A 12 38.45 9.39 14.90
N VAL A 13 37.84 8.78 13.88
CA VAL A 13 36.58 8.03 14.02
C VAL A 13 36.76 6.57 13.65
N GLU A 14 36.08 5.68 14.38
CA GLU A 14 36.14 4.24 14.16
C GLU A 14 34.98 3.78 13.27
N LEU A 15 35.27 3.44 12.01
CA LEU A 15 34.26 2.92 11.08
C LEU A 15 33.95 1.44 11.31
N GLY A 16 34.85 0.70 11.96
CA GLY A 16 34.78 -0.76 12.12
C GLY A 16 33.47 -1.25 12.76
N PRO A 17 33.07 -0.75 13.95
CA PRO A 17 31.84 -1.19 14.60
C PRO A 17 30.59 -0.99 13.74
N GLN A 18 30.50 0.15 13.05
CA GLN A 18 29.36 0.46 12.17
C GLN A 18 29.39 -0.38 10.88
N ALA A 19 30.57 -0.66 10.33
CA ALA A 19 30.74 -1.58 9.22
C ALA A 19 30.30 -3.01 9.57
N GLU A 20 30.62 -3.52 10.77
CA GLU A 20 30.12 -4.83 11.24
C GLU A 20 28.60 -4.90 11.34
N ARG A 21 27.98 -3.82 11.81
CA ARG A 21 26.52 -3.72 11.91
C ARG A 21 25.85 -3.84 10.54
N ILE A 22 26.36 -3.12 9.54
CA ILE A 22 25.84 -3.21 8.17
C ILE A 22 26.03 -4.61 7.59
N LYS A 23 27.16 -5.27 7.86
CA LYS A 23 27.36 -6.66 7.45
C LYS A 23 26.31 -7.60 8.05
N THR A 24 25.98 -7.43 9.33
CA THR A 24 24.91 -8.20 9.99
C THR A 24 23.54 -7.90 9.37
N LEU A 25 23.25 -6.64 9.04
CA LEU A 25 22.02 -6.29 8.32
C LEU A 25 21.96 -6.97 6.95
N ALA A 26 23.03 -6.89 6.17
CA ALA A 26 23.10 -7.47 4.83
C ALA A 26 22.83 -8.99 4.81
N ASP A 27 23.24 -9.70 5.86
CA ASP A 27 22.95 -11.13 6.04
C ASP A 27 21.46 -11.42 6.27
N GLY A 28 20.72 -10.47 6.87
CA GLY A 28 19.29 -10.58 7.15
C GLY A 28 18.36 -10.09 6.03
N ILE A 29 18.86 -9.33 5.05
CA ILE A 29 18.04 -8.79 3.97
C ILE A 29 17.66 -9.93 3.00
N SER A 30 16.36 -10.10 2.75
CA SER A 30 15.84 -11.04 1.74
C SER A 30 15.92 -10.45 0.33
N ASP A 31 16.25 -11.25 -0.68
CA ASP A 31 16.21 -10.79 -2.07
C ASP A 31 14.80 -10.41 -2.54
N ALA A 32 13.76 -10.96 -1.87
CA ALA A 32 12.36 -10.66 -2.18
C ALA A 32 11.96 -9.21 -1.88
N VAL A 33 12.69 -8.52 -1.00
CA VAL A 33 12.38 -7.13 -0.59
C VAL A 33 13.27 -6.09 -1.26
N LEU A 34 14.09 -6.49 -2.26
CA LEU A 34 15.00 -5.58 -2.96
C LEU A 34 14.26 -4.43 -3.69
N GLY A 35 13.02 -4.65 -4.12
CA GLY A 35 12.19 -3.60 -4.73
C GLY A 35 11.48 -2.67 -3.75
N ALA A 36 11.55 -2.93 -2.43
CA ALA A 36 10.86 -2.13 -1.43
C ALA A 36 11.47 -0.71 -1.33
N PRO A 37 10.66 0.32 -1.03
CA PRO A 37 11.17 1.66 -0.81
C PRO A 37 11.94 1.77 0.51
N THR A 38 12.77 2.79 0.62
CA THR A 38 13.50 3.14 1.85
C THR A 38 13.07 4.50 2.39
N PRO A 39 13.40 4.84 3.65
CA PRO A 39 13.21 6.19 4.17
C PRO A 39 13.98 7.27 3.40
N CYS A 40 15.04 6.90 2.66
CA CYS A 40 15.75 7.80 1.77
C CYS A 40 14.93 8.01 0.48
N PRO A 41 14.39 9.22 0.22
CA PRO A 41 13.48 9.44 -0.89
C PRO A 41 14.09 9.05 -2.24
N GLY A 42 13.32 8.33 -3.07
CA GLY A 42 13.76 7.88 -4.39
C GLY A 42 14.64 6.62 -4.40
N PHE A 43 14.96 6.04 -3.23
CA PHE A 43 15.78 4.84 -3.13
C PHE A 43 14.93 3.61 -2.78
N THR A 44 15.05 2.56 -3.58
CA THR A 44 14.67 1.20 -3.20
C THR A 44 15.77 0.54 -2.37
N VAL A 45 15.48 -0.58 -1.70
CA VAL A 45 16.49 -1.39 -1.00
C VAL A 45 17.64 -1.76 -1.96
N ARG A 46 17.32 -2.14 -3.19
CA ARG A 46 18.29 -2.43 -4.26
C ARG A 46 19.17 -1.23 -4.59
N ALA A 47 18.55 -0.07 -4.84
CA ALA A 47 19.26 1.16 -5.15
C ALA A 47 20.16 1.61 -3.99
N MET A 48 19.69 1.46 -2.75
CA MET A 48 20.46 1.76 -1.54
C MET A 48 21.68 0.84 -1.38
N LEU A 49 21.52 -0.46 -1.60
CA LEU A 49 22.65 -1.40 -1.55
C LEU A 49 23.71 -1.08 -2.61
N ASN A 50 23.29 -0.71 -3.83
CA ASN A 50 24.21 -0.26 -4.87
C ASN A 50 24.91 1.05 -4.51
N HIS A 51 24.19 2.00 -3.95
CA HIS A 51 24.77 3.23 -3.44
C HIS A 51 25.84 2.95 -2.39
N MET A 52 25.58 2.07 -1.42
CA MET A 52 26.58 1.67 -0.42
C MET A 52 27.81 1.00 -1.03
N LEU A 53 27.67 0.20 -2.08
CA LEU A 53 28.80 -0.37 -2.81
C LEU A 53 29.68 0.73 -3.42
N LEU A 54 29.08 1.76 -4.04
CA LEU A 54 29.82 2.88 -4.64
C LEU A 54 30.48 3.76 -3.57
N LEU A 55 29.73 4.12 -2.54
CA LEU A 55 30.17 4.87 -1.36
C LEU A 55 31.43 4.24 -0.74
N THR A 56 31.36 2.95 -0.41
CA THR A 56 32.46 2.25 0.28
C THR A 56 33.75 2.26 -0.54
N MET A 57 33.65 2.25 -1.86
CA MET A 57 34.79 2.40 -2.76
C MET A 57 35.33 3.84 -2.76
N ALA A 58 34.46 4.84 -2.91
CA ALA A 58 34.86 6.25 -2.98
C ALA A 58 35.55 6.72 -1.70
N PHE A 59 34.97 6.42 -0.54
CA PHE A 59 35.56 6.80 0.75
C PHE A 59 36.80 6.00 1.12
N ARG A 60 36.97 4.79 0.58
CA ARG A 60 38.23 4.05 0.72
C ARG A 60 39.34 4.73 -0.09
N VAL A 61 39.08 5.09 -1.34
CA VAL A 61 40.04 5.80 -2.19
C VAL A 61 40.45 7.13 -1.55
N ALA A 62 39.49 7.83 -0.93
CA ALA A 62 39.75 9.04 -0.17
C ALA A 62 40.69 8.82 1.03
N ALA A 63 40.52 7.71 1.78
CA ALA A 63 41.44 7.35 2.87
C ALA A 63 42.86 7.07 2.35
N GLU A 64 42.96 6.38 1.21
CA GLU A 64 44.22 6.01 0.56
C GLU A 64 44.89 7.18 -0.19
N LYS A 65 44.29 8.38 -0.17
CA LYS A 65 44.73 9.57 -0.93
C LYS A 65 44.83 9.32 -2.44
N GLY A 66 43.97 8.45 -2.95
CA GLY A 66 43.89 8.14 -4.37
C GLY A 66 43.14 9.22 -5.17
N PRO A 67 43.03 9.04 -6.50
CA PRO A 67 42.32 9.98 -7.36
C PRO A 67 40.83 10.01 -7.05
N ASP A 68 40.23 11.20 -7.03
CA ASP A 68 38.79 11.38 -6.86
C ASP A 68 38.03 10.65 -7.98
N LEU A 69 37.02 9.88 -7.59
CA LEU A 69 36.17 9.11 -8.51
C LEU A 69 35.05 9.95 -9.13
N GLY A 70 34.94 11.23 -8.75
CA GLY A 70 33.93 12.15 -9.22
C GLY A 70 32.63 12.05 -8.42
N PRO A 71 31.64 12.91 -8.71
CA PRO A 71 30.36 12.92 -8.00
C PRO A 71 29.61 11.59 -8.20
N PRO A 72 28.82 11.15 -7.20
CA PRO A 72 27.94 10.01 -7.39
C PRO A 72 26.93 10.28 -8.52
N PRO A 73 26.46 9.24 -9.22
CA PRO A 73 25.40 9.40 -10.21
C PRO A 73 24.13 9.93 -9.55
N GLU A 74 23.38 10.78 -10.28
CA GLU A 74 22.18 11.46 -9.79
C GLU A 74 21.04 10.48 -9.41
N ALA A 75 21.02 9.30 -10.03
CA ALA A 75 20.24 8.15 -9.61
C ALA A 75 21.15 6.92 -9.48
N PRO A 76 21.03 6.10 -8.40
CA PRO A 76 21.79 4.88 -8.28
C PRO A 76 21.45 3.93 -9.43
N PRO A 77 22.44 3.34 -10.11
CA PRO A 77 22.16 2.33 -11.11
C PRO A 77 21.46 1.14 -10.46
N ASP A 78 20.51 0.52 -11.16
CA ASP A 78 19.67 -0.57 -10.62
C ASP A 78 20.33 -1.97 -10.78
N ASP A 79 21.63 -2.01 -11.07
CA ASP A 79 22.39 -3.18 -11.51
C ASP A 79 23.08 -3.93 -10.35
N LEU A 80 22.35 -4.17 -9.25
CA LEU A 80 22.90 -4.82 -8.06
C LEU A 80 23.44 -6.22 -8.41
N PRO A 81 24.76 -6.49 -8.28
CA PRO A 81 25.33 -7.77 -8.69
C PRO A 81 24.78 -8.90 -7.81
N SER A 82 24.64 -10.10 -8.36
CA SER A 82 24.14 -11.26 -7.60
C SER A 82 25.02 -11.61 -6.38
N SER A 83 26.30 -11.25 -6.41
CA SER A 83 27.26 -11.41 -5.31
C SER A 83 27.32 -10.21 -4.35
N TRP A 84 26.33 -9.31 -4.36
CA TRP A 84 26.37 -8.05 -3.61
C TRP A 84 26.67 -8.23 -2.12
N ARG A 85 26.19 -9.30 -1.46
CA ARG A 85 26.44 -9.56 -0.03
C ARG A 85 27.92 -9.74 0.26
N GLU A 86 28.58 -10.60 -0.52
CA GLU A 86 30.00 -10.87 -0.41
C GLU A 86 30.81 -9.61 -0.77
N LEU A 87 30.42 -8.94 -1.84
CA LEU A 87 31.09 -7.73 -2.29
C LEU A 87 31.00 -6.59 -1.27
N LEU A 88 29.83 -6.36 -0.68
CA LEU A 88 29.61 -5.34 0.35
C LEU A 88 30.46 -5.63 1.59
N ARG A 89 30.52 -6.89 2.03
CA ARG A 89 31.36 -7.33 3.14
C ARG A 89 32.83 -6.99 2.91
N VAL A 90 33.38 -7.38 1.76
CA VAL A 90 34.77 -7.11 1.39
C VAL A 90 35.06 -5.60 1.32
N ARG A 91 34.13 -4.81 0.77
CA ARG A 91 34.29 -3.35 0.67
C ARG A 91 34.22 -2.65 2.02
N LEU A 92 33.33 -3.07 2.90
CA LEU A 92 33.22 -2.55 4.26
C LEU A 92 34.49 -2.85 5.08
N ASP A 93 35.04 -4.06 4.96
CA ASP A 93 36.31 -4.42 5.61
C ASP A 93 37.48 -3.57 5.11
N ALA A 94 37.55 -3.36 3.79
CA ALA A 94 38.60 -2.55 3.18
C ALA A 94 38.48 -1.06 3.55
N LEU A 95 37.25 -0.51 3.58
CA LEU A 95 36.98 0.85 4.01
C LEU A 95 37.42 1.07 5.47
N ALA A 96 36.99 0.18 6.38
CA ALA A 96 37.34 0.28 7.79
C ALA A 96 38.83 0.04 8.04
N ALA A 97 39.52 -0.75 7.22
CA ALA A 97 40.97 -0.88 7.28
C ALA A 97 41.68 0.40 6.83
N ALA A 98 41.27 1.00 5.72
CA ALA A 98 41.90 2.21 5.20
C ALA A 98 41.79 3.39 6.16
N TRP A 99 40.62 3.59 6.80
CA TRP A 99 40.42 4.65 7.79
C TRP A 99 40.98 4.33 9.19
N ARG A 100 41.59 3.17 9.41
CA ARG A 100 42.39 2.90 10.63
C ARG A 100 43.82 3.40 10.50
N GLU A 101 44.33 3.59 9.29
CA GLU A 101 45.70 4.04 9.07
C GLU A 101 45.88 5.51 9.51
N PRO A 102 46.91 5.82 10.31
CA PRO A 102 47.18 7.19 10.77
C PRO A 102 47.25 8.23 9.65
N ASP A 103 47.86 7.86 8.52
CA ASP A 103 48.08 8.74 7.38
C ASP A 103 46.78 9.08 6.63
N ALA A 104 45.72 8.28 6.80
CA ALA A 104 44.41 8.58 6.20
C ALA A 104 43.85 9.93 6.71
N TYR A 105 44.17 10.30 7.96
CA TYR A 105 43.73 11.54 8.60
C TYR A 105 44.63 12.76 8.33
N ALA A 106 45.75 12.58 7.63
CA ALA A 106 46.67 13.68 7.35
C ALA A 106 46.12 14.58 6.23
N GLY A 107 46.19 15.90 6.44
CA GLY A 107 45.88 16.91 5.42
C GLY A 107 44.46 16.83 4.86
N GLU A 108 44.34 17.10 3.56
CA GLU A 108 43.07 17.07 2.83
C GLU A 108 42.89 15.72 2.10
N THR A 109 41.65 15.45 1.68
CA THR A 109 41.33 14.39 0.75
C THR A 109 40.16 14.83 -0.13
N SER A 110 39.94 14.11 -1.24
CA SER A 110 38.85 14.38 -2.18
C SER A 110 37.95 13.16 -2.32
N VAL A 111 36.64 13.40 -2.31
CA VAL A 111 35.61 12.38 -2.53
C VAL A 111 34.39 13.05 -3.14
N GLY A 112 33.81 12.45 -4.18
CA GLY A 112 32.55 12.95 -4.73
C GLY A 112 32.67 14.29 -5.46
N GLY A 113 33.87 14.68 -5.91
CA GLY A 113 34.13 16.02 -6.46
C GLY A 113 34.38 17.11 -5.41
N VAL A 114 34.46 16.77 -4.12
CA VAL A 114 34.65 17.72 -3.01
C VAL A 114 35.97 17.44 -2.32
N THR A 115 36.79 18.48 -2.13
CA THR A 115 38.01 18.43 -1.30
C THR A 115 37.73 18.98 0.09
N LEU A 116 38.10 18.22 1.12
CA LEU A 116 37.86 18.55 2.52
C LEU A 116 38.96 17.99 3.43
N PRO A 117 39.10 18.51 4.68
CA PRO A 117 40.02 17.92 5.65
C PRO A 117 39.70 16.45 5.88
N ALA A 118 40.72 15.60 5.89
CA ALA A 118 40.51 14.15 5.95
C ALA A 118 39.76 13.65 7.20
N PRO A 119 39.93 14.24 8.40
CA PRO A 119 39.09 13.90 9.55
C PRO A 119 37.60 14.19 9.34
N VAL A 120 37.26 15.21 8.55
CA VAL A 120 35.87 15.52 8.19
C VAL A 120 35.34 14.47 7.20
N ALA A 121 36.12 14.09 6.18
CA ALA A 121 35.74 13.02 5.25
C ALA A 121 35.49 11.68 5.97
N ALA A 122 36.29 11.35 6.98
CA ALA A 122 36.08 10.16 7.81
C ALA A 122 34.73 10.18 8.55
N ARG A 123 34.35 11.34 9.11
CA ARG A 123 33.04 11.53 9.78
C ARG A 123 31.88 11.50 8.81
N VAL A 124 32.03 12.06 7.62
CA VAL A 124 31.02 11.95 6.56
C VAL A 124 30.84 10.47 6.21
N ALA A 125 31.93 9.72 5.99
CA ALA A 125 31.86 8.28 5.74
C ALA A 125 31.11 7.52 6.86
N LEU A 126 31.40 7.83 8.13
CA LEU A 126 30.69 7.23 9.26
C LEU A 126 29.20 7.60 9.27
N THR A 127 28.87 8.85 8.95
CA THR A 127 27.48 9.35 8.89
C THR A 127 26.70 8.65 7.79
N GLU A 128 27.29 8.48 6.61
CA GLU A 128 26.72 7.73 5.49
C GLU A 128 26.42 6.28 5.86
N LEU A 129 27.38 5.60 6.52
CA LEU A 129 27.17 4.24 7.02
C LEU A 129 26.07 4.17 8.09
N LEU A 130 25.98 5.18 8.97
CA LEU A 130 24.95 5.24 10.01
C LEU A 130 23.55 5.41 9.41
N MET A 131 23.37 6.38 8.51
CA MET A 131 22.07 6.71 7.93
C MET A 131 21.57 5.60 7.01
N HIS A 132 22.41 5.12 6.09
CA HIS A 132 21.99 4.10 5.14
C HIS A 132 21.85 2.71 5.76
N GLY A 133 22.61 2.42 6.83
CA GLY A 133 22.34 1.24 7.64
C GLY A 133 20.94 1.27 8.26
N TRP A 134 20.49 2.45 8.75
CA TRP A 134 19.13 2.61 9.27
C TRP A 134 18.07 2.55 8.16
N ASP A 135 18.31 3.19 7.02
CA ASP A 135 17.41 3.16 5.86
C ASP A 135 17.10 1.71 5.44
N LEU A 136 18.14 0.87 5.34
CA LEU A 136 18.01 -0.55 5.03
C LEU A 136 17.27 -1.32 6.13
N ALA A 137 17.59 -1.06 7.40
CA ALA A 137 16.96 -1.77 8.49
C ALA A 137 15.46 -1.46 8.60
N LYS A 138 15.07 -0.19 8.48
CA LYS A 138 13.67 0.24 8.46
C LYS A 138 12.91 -0.34 7.27
N ALA A 139 13.49 -0.27 6.08
CA ALA A 139 12.86 -0.80 4.86
C ALA A 139 12.63 -2.32 4.93
N THR A 140 13.50 -3.05 5.64
CA THR A 140 13.47 -4.53 5.69
C THR A 140 12.93 -5.08 7.01
N GLY A 141 12.51 -4.22 7.94
CA GLY A 141 11.98 -4.61 9.25
C GLY A 141 13.02 -5.25 10.18
N LEU A 142 14.31 -5.04 9.91
CA LEU A 142 15.40 -5.58 10.72
C LEU A 142 15.71 -4.65 11.91
N PRO A 143 16.15 -5.19 13.05
CA PRO A 143 16.53 -4.38 14.20
C PRO A 143 17.79 -3.55 13.91
N TYR A 144 17.80 -2.31 14.39
CA TYR A 144 18.95 -1.41 14.24
C TYR A 144 19.11 -0.51 15.45
N ALA A 145 20.26 -0.63 16.10
CA ALA A 145 20.58 0.09 17.33
C ALA A 145 22.07 0.49 17.31
N PRO A 146 22.42 1.66 16.76
CA PRO A 146 23.79 2.15 16.75
C PRO A 146 24.28 2.45 18.18
N ASP A 147 25.59 2.43 18.39
CA ASP A 147 26.16 2.82 19.68
C ASP A 147 26.18 4.34 19.85
N GLU A 148 26.12 4.80 21.11
CA GLU A 148 26.04 6.23 21.45
C GLU A 148 27.25 7.03 20.94
N THR A 149 28.44 6.41 20.90
CA THR A 149 29.66 7.05 20.41
C THR A 149 29.56 7.36 18.91
N THR A 150 29.11 6.39 18.11
CA THR A 150 28.86 6.58 16.67
C THR A 150 27.85 7.70 16.43
N VAL A 151 26.74 7.73 17.18
CA VAL A 151 25.74 8.80 17.06
C VAL A 151 26.34 10.15 17.43
N ALA A 152 27.12 10.25 18.50
CA ALA A 152 27.77 11.48 18.93
C ALA A 152 28.78 12.02 17.89
N GLU A 153 29.56 11.15 17.25
CA GLU A 153 30.49 11.55 16.17
C GLU A 153 29.74 12.07 14.93
N CYS A 154 28.63 11.42 14.55
CA CYS A 154 27.82 11.87 13.41
C CYS A 154 27.11 13.19 13.69
N MET A 155 26.69 13.44 14.94
CA MET A 155 26.08 14.70 15.35
C MET A 155 27.00 15.91 15.14
N MET A 156 28.33 15.73 15.15
CA MET A 156 29.27 16.83 14.84
C MET A 156 29.22 17.29 13.38
N ILE A 157 28.71 16.47 12.46
CA ILE A 157 28.45 16.85 11.07
C ILE A 157 27.02 17.36 10.90
N LEU A 158 26.06 16.73 11.57
CA LEU A 158 24.63 16.98 11.37
C LEU A 158 24.11 18.23 12.08
N ALA A 159 24.77 18.68 13.16
CA ALA A 159 24.30 19.82 13.96
C ALA A 159 24.21 21.14 13.18
N ASP A 160 25.03 21.28 12.13
CA ASP A 160 25.07 22.47 11.28
C ASP A 160 24.28 22.31 9.97
N THR A 161 23.48 21.24 9.82
CA THR A 161 22.62 21.06 8.64
C THR A 161 21.57 22.18 8.57
N PRO A 162 21.47 22.94 7.46
CA PRO A 162 20.44 23.97 7.29
C PRO A 162 19.04 23.33 7.19
N GLU A 163 17.98 24.09 7.49
CA GLU A 163 16.60 23.56 7.49
C GLU A 163 16.20 22.93 6.14
N GLU A 164 16.65 23.48 5.02
CA GLU A 164 16.39 22.96 3.68
C GLU A 164 17.20 21.70 3.33
N GLY A 165 18.13 21.29 4.19
CA GLY A 165 19.07 20.20 3.96
C GLY A 165 20.30 20.62 3.15
N THR A 166 21.22 19.68 2.95
CA THR A 166 22.45 19.88 2.19
C THR A 166 22.29 19.20 0.82
N PRO A 167 22.20 19.94 -0.30
CA PRO A 167 21.97 19.36 -1.62
C PRO A 167 22.95 18.23 -1.94
N GLY A 168 22.42 17.06 -2.31
CA GLY A 168 23.22 15.87 -2.64
C GLY A 168 23.79 15.09 -1.44
N LEU A 169 23.53 15.53 -0.20
CA LEU A 169 24.03 14.88 1.03
C LEU A 169 22.91 14.58 2.03
N PHE A 170 22.13 15.58 2.44
CA PHE A 170 21.04 15.42 3.42
C PHE A 170 19.76 16.10 2.93
N GLY A 171 18.62 15.47 3.19
CA GLY A 171 17.30 16.04 2.88
C GLY A 171 16.91 17.17 3.85
N PRO A 172 15.77 17.85 3.61
CA PRO A 172 15.24 18.86 4.51
C PRO A 172 15.06 18.32 5.92
N VAL A 173 15.39 19.13 6.94
CA VAL A 173 15.32 18.72 8.35
C VAL A 173 13.89 18.38 8.74
N VAL A 174 13.71 17.21 9.38
CA VAL A 174 12.41 16.77 9.92
C VAL A 174 12.26 17.26 11.37
N LYS A 175 11.07 17.70 11.74
CA LYS A 175 10.80 18.12 13.13
C LYS A 175 10.58 16.90 14.02
N VAL A 176 11.29 16.86 15.15
CA VAL A 176 11.12 15.87 16.23
C VAL A 176 10.98 16.59 17.57
N PRO A 177 10.39 15.95 18.60
CA PRO A 177 10.33 16.53 19.94
C PRO A 177 11.71 16.90 20.49
N ASP A 178 11.79 17.97 21.31
CA ASP A 178 13.05 18.44 21.90
C ASP A 178 13.72 17.38 22.81
N ASP A 179 12.92 16.49 23.38
CA ASP A 179 13.35 15.38 24.23
C ASP A 179 13.54 14.05 23.47
N ALA A 180 13.48 14.08 22.14
CA ALA A 180 13.71 12.90 21.32
C ALA A 180 15.11 12.29 21.56
N PRO A 181 15.24 10.95 21.50
CA PRO A 181 16.53 10.27 21.63
C PRO A 181 17.59 10.86 20.69
N PRO A 182 18.89 10.85 21.07
CA PRO A 182 19.95 11.44 20.25
C PRO A 182 20.00 10.90 18.81
N PHE A 183 19.69 9.62 18.61
CA PHE A 183 19.68 9.03 17.28
C PHE A 183 18.50 9.52 16.42
N ASP A 184 17.31 9.65 17.01
CA ASP A 184 16.12 10.20 16.32
C ASP A 184 16.37 11.65 15.88
N ARG A 185 17.06 12.43 16.71
CA ARG A 185 17.50 13.80 16.37
C ARG A 185 18.52 13.80 15.23
N ALA A 186 19.46 12.86 15.23
CA ALA A 186 20.43 12.71 14.13
C ALA A 186 19.73 12.35 12.80
N LEU A 187 18.75 11.44 12.83
CA LEU A 187 17.92 11.08 11.68
C LEU A 187 17.17 12.31 11.15
N ALA A 188 16.51 13.05 12.04
CA ALA A 188 15.78 14.26 11.71
C ALA A 188 16.67 15.32 11.02
N LEU A 189 17.88 15.56 11.54
CA LEU A 189 18.85 16.47 10.94
C LEU A 189 19.38 16.00 9.58
N ALA A 190 19.37 14.69 9.32
CA ALA A 190 19.68 14.12 8.02
C ALA A 190 18.47 14.10 7.06
N GLY A 191 17.32 14.61 7.50
CA GLY A 191 16.07 14.64 6.74
C GLY A 191 15.33 13.29 6.69
N ARG A 192 15.52 12.45 7.70
CA ARG A 192 14.81 11.18 7.88
C ARG A 192 13.78 11.33 8.99
N ASP A 193 12.55 10.85 8.76
CA ASP A 193 11.53 10.77 9.80
C ASP A 193 11.75 9.48 10.64
N PRO A 194 12.08 9.57 11.95
CA PRO A 194 12.26 8.39 12.80
C PRO A 194 11.00 7.49 12.87
N ALA A 195 9.82 8.07 12.67
CA ALA A 195 8.54 7.38 12.66
C ALA A 195 8.22 6.72 11.31
N TRP A 196 9.04 6.92 10.27
CA TRP A 196 8.80 6.38 8.94
C TRP A 196 8.50 4.88 8.96
N THR A 197 7.54 4.51 8.12
CA THR A 197 7.09 3.16 7.83
C THR A 197 7.09 2.92 6.31
N PRO A 198 7.21 1.65 5.85
CA PRO A 198 7.11 1.33 4.42
C PRO A 198 5.80 1.76 3.74
N ALA A 199 4.75 2.10 4.51
CA ALA A 199 3.52 2.67 3.98
C ALA A 199 3.71 4.11 3.46
N ASP A 200 4.55 4.90 4.12
CA ASP A 200 4.76 6.33 3.81
C ASP A 200 5.41 6.56 2.44
N ALA A 201 6.24 5.62 1.97
CA ALA A 201 6.90 5.71 0.67
C ALA A 201 6.08 5.16 -0.50
N ARG A 202 4.89 4.60 -0.26
CA ARG A 202 3.96 4.17 -1.31
C ARG A 202 3.09 5.31 -1.85
N GLY A 203 3.39 6.56 -1.49
CA GLY A 203 2.65 7.73 -1.96
C GLY A 203 1.17 7.61 -1.64
N SER A 204 0.81 7.25 -0.40
CA SER A 204 -0.57 7.39 0.00
C SER A 204 -0.94 8.86 -0.13
N ALA A 205 -1.88 9.16 -1.03
CA ALA A 205 -2.65 10.38 -0.88
C ALA A 205 -3.60 10.08 0.29
N PRO A 206 -3.35 10.64 1.49
CA PRO A 206 -4.10 10.25 2.68
C PRO A 206 -5.58 10.56 2.49
N SER A 207 -6.42 9.80 3.19
CA SER A 207 -7.86 10.02 3.22
C SER A 207 -8.20 11.49 3.49
N THR A 208 -9.22 12.00 2.81
CA THR A 208 -9.85 13.30 3.09
C THR A 208 -10.82 13.26 4.27
N GLY A 209 -10.96 12.10 4.91
CA GLY A 209 -11.88 11.83 6.00
C GLY A 209 -13.29 11.44 5.52
N GLU A 210 -14.08 10.90 6.45
CA GLU A 210 -15.46 10.52 6.18
C GLU A 210 -16.37 11.73 6.05
N ARG A 211 -17.32 11.64 5.12
CA ARG A 211 -18.33 12.66 4.84
C ARG A 211 -19.70 12.00 4.66
N MET A 212 -20.72 12.62 5.25
CA MET A 212 -22.11 12.29 4.94
C MET A 212 -22.57 13.08 3.71
N VAL A 213 -23.20 12.40 2.76
CA VAL A 213 -23.74 12.97 1.53
C VAL A 213 -25.23 12.64 1.44
N ALA A 214 -26.06 13.67 1.44
CA ALA A 214 -27.50 13.52 1.22
C ALA A 214 -27.78 13.31 -0.28
N THR A 215 -28.44 12.21 -0.63
CA THR A 215 -28.80 11.84 -2.00
C THR A 215 -30.04 10.96 -1.98
N ASN A 216 -30.93 11.07 -2.97
CA ASN A 216 -32.07 10.16 -3.16
C ASN A 216 -32.92 9.91 -1.89
N GLY A 217 -33.09 10.93 -1.03
CA GLY A 217 -33.83 10.80 0.23
C GLY A 217 -33.12 10.03 1.35
N VAL A 218 -31.86 9.66 1.17
CA VAL A 218 -30.99 9.01 2.16
C VAL A 218 -29.72 9.86 2.42
N GLU A 219 -28.98 9.52 3.47
CA GLU A 219 -27.63 10.02 3.73
C GLU A 219 -26.64 8.86 3.62
N LEU A 220 -25.62 9.01 2.76
CA LEU A 220 -24.59 8.01 2.57
C LEU A 220 -23.27 8.48 3.19
N CYS A 221 -22.65 7.63 3.99
CA CYS A 221 -21.29 7.83 4.47
C CYS A 221 -20.30 7.45 3.37
N ALA A 222 -19.39 8.35 3.04
CA ALA A 222 -18.39 8.14 2.00
C ALA A 222 -17.05 8.74 2.40
N GLU A 223 -16.01 8.32 1.71
CA GLU A 223 -14.64 8.75 1.96
C GLU A 223 -13.88 8.82 0.65
N ALA A 224 -13.02 9.82 0.52
CA ALA A 224 -12.27 10.05 -0.71
C ALA A 224 -10.75 10.12 -0.48
N PHE A 225 -10.00 9.71 -1.49
CA PHE A 225 -8.54 9.63 -1.53
C PHE A 225 -8.01 10.28 -2.82
N GLY A 226 -6.85 10.92 -2.76
CA GLY A 226 -6.25 11.56 -3.92
C GLY A 226 -6.72 12.99 -4.18
N ASP A 227 -6.19 13.57 -5.25
CA ASP A 227 -6.51 14.94 -5.68
C ASP A 227 -7.86 14.95 -6.43
N PRO A 228 -8.86 15.76 -6.01
CA PRO A 228 -10.14 15.89 -6.73
C PRO A 228 -10.02 16.40 -8.17
N ALA A 229 -8.86 16.92 -8.59
CA ALA A 229 -8.59 17.26 -9.99
C ALA A 229 -8.27 16.04 -10.87
N HIS A 230 -7.97 14.87 -10.28
CA HIS A 230 -7.71 13.64 -11.02
C HIS A 230 -8.99 12.94 -11.49
N PRO A 231 -8.93 12.09 -12.53
CA PRO A 231 -10.07 11.28 -12.97
C PRO A 231 -10.63 10.43 -11.83
N ALA A 232 -11.96 10.52 -11.63
CA ALA A 232 -12.62 9.90 -10.49
C ALA A 232 -12.84 8.40 -10.68
N ILE A 233 -12.62 7.63 -9.62
CA ILE A 233 -13.01 6.23 -9.48
C ILE A 233 -14.04 6.12 -8.36
N LEU A 234 -15.22 5.58 -8.66
CA LEU A 234 -16.22 5.22 -7.66
C LEU A 234 -16.12 3.73 -7.34
N LEU A 235 -15.78 3.42 -6.08
CA LEU A 235 -15.72 2.05 -5.56
C LEU A 235 -17.06 1.67 -4.91
N SER A 236 -17.75 0.71 -5.52
CA SER A 236 -19.03 0.19 -5.01
C SER A 236 -18.86 -1.23 -4.48
N GLY A 237 -19.02 -1.39 -3.15
CA GLY A 237 -18.90 -2.69 -2.48
C GLY A 237 -20.01 -3.68 -2.84
N GLY A 238 -19.83 -4.93 -2.40
CA GLY A 238 -20.82 -6.00 -2.52
C GLY A 238 -21.99 -5.85 -1.56
N GLY A 239 -22.94 -6.78 -1.67
CA GLY A 239 -24.05 -6.87 -0.71
C GLY A 239 -23.50 -7.07 0.69
N SER A 240 -24.07 -6.37 1.66
CA SER A 240 -23.68 -6.42 3.07
C SER A 240 -22.28 -5.88 3.39
N HIS A 241 -21.54 -5.35 2.42
CA HIS A 241 -20.24 -4.73 2.67
C HIS A 241 -20.40 -3.28 3.16
N SER A 242 -19.69 -2.95 4.25
CA SER A 242 -19.30 -1.56 4.52
C SER A 242 -18.23 -1.12 3.51
N MET A 243 -18.06 0.19 3.32
CA MET A 243 -17.00 0.80 2.53
C MET A 243 -15.60 0.30 2.90
N LEU A 244 -15.41 -0.13 4.15
CA LEU A 244 -14.15 -0.70 4.64
C LEU A 244 -13.74 -2.00 3.93
N PHE A 245 -14.64 -2.66 3.19
CA PHE A 245 -14.26 -3.77 2.29
C PHE A 245 -13.19 -3.35 1.27
N TRP A 246 -13.32 -2.14 0.73
CA TRP A 246 -12.25 -1.53 -0.04
C TRP A 246 -11.19 -1.08 0.94
N ASP A 247 -10.13 -1.86 1.10
CA ASP A 247 -9.06 -1.54 2.06
C ASP A 247 -8.48 -0.14 1.80
N GLU A 248 -8.06 0.53 2.87
CA GLU A 248 -7.46 1.87 2.76
C GLU A 248 -6.23 1.86 1.86
N GLU A 249 -5.35 0.86 2.00
CA GLU A 249 -4.16 0.74 1.16
C GLU A 249 -4.51 0.50 -0.32
N PHE A 250 -5.61 -0.20 -0.61
CA PHE A 250 -6.09 -0.36 -1.99
C PHE A 250 -6.51 0.99 -2.59
N CYS A 251 -7.23 1.80 -1.82
CA CYS A 251 -7.68 3.13 -2.24
C CYS A 251 -6.50 4.10 -2.42
N GLU A 252 -5.57 4.10 -1.46
CA GLU A 252 -4.35 4.90 -1.51
C GLU A 252 -3.48 4.57 -2.71
N ARG A 253 -3.31 3.28 -3.05
CA ARG A 253 -2.54 2.85 -4.22
C ARG A 253 -3.17 3.28 -5.54
N LEU A 254 -4.50 3.28 -5.64
CA LEU A 254 -5.21 3.84 -6.79
C LEU A 254 -5.03 5.37 -6.86
N ALA A 255 -5.10 6.05 -5.72
CA ALA A 255 -4.91 7.50 -5.65
C ALA A 255 -3.48 7.92 -6.02
N ALA A 256 -2.47 7.18 -5.54
CA ALA A 256 -1.06 7.32 -5.89
C ALA A 256 -0.82 7.18 -7.40
N ALA A 257 -1.66 6.40 -8.09
CA ALA A 257 -1.64 6.24 -9.54
C ALA A 257 -2.40 7.34 -10.31
N GLY A 258 -2.66 8.49 -9.68
CA GLY A 258 -3.27 9.65 -10.34
C GLY A 258 -4.78 9.54 -10.50
N ARG A 259 -5.46 8.98 -9.49
CA ARG A 259 -6.94 8.84 -9.46
C ARG A 259 -7.53 9.58 -8.27
N TYR A 260 -8.75 10.05 -8.43
CA TYR A 260 -9.57 10.53 -7.31
C TYR A 260 -10.54 9.43 -6.89
N VAL A 261 -10.27 8.75 -5.78
CA VAL A 261 -10.98 7.52 -5.42
C VAL A 261 -12.04 7.85 -4.38
N VAL A 262 -13.28 7.45 -4.61
CA VAL A 262 -14.40 7.59 -3.67
C VAL A 262 -14.93 6.20 -3.32
N ARG A 263 -14.95 5.84 -2.03
CA ARG A 263 -15.63 4.65 -1.48
C ARG A 263 -16.80 5.08 -0.61
N TYR A 264 -17.81 4.23 -0.46
CA TYR A 264 -19.00 4.56 0.34
C TYR A 264 -19.68 3.36 0.96
N ASP A 265 -20.38 3.62 2.06
CA ASP A 265 -21.30 2.70 2.70
C ASP A 265 -22.62 2.78 1.92
N GLN A 266 -23.11 1.66 1.39
CA GLN A 266 -24.46 1.63 0.83
C GLN A 266 -25.50 1.85 1.93
N ARG A 267 -26.75 2.16 1.56
CA ARG A 267 -27.85 2.10 2.53
C ARG A 267 -27.84 0.75 3.25
N ASP A 268 -28.20 0.77 4.52
CA ASP A 268 -28.17 -0.38 5.44
C ASP A 268 -26.77 -0.95 5.76
N THR A 269 -25.68 -0.28 5.37
CA THR A 269 -24.32 -0.64 5.80
C THR A 269 -23.61 0.53 6.48
N GLY A 270 -22.68 0.19 7.38
CA GLY A 270 -21.86 1.14 8.11
C GLY A 270 -22.65 2.31 8.71
N ARG A 271 -22.32 3.53 8.29
CA ARG A 271 -22.89 4.77 8.84
C ARG A 271 -23.94 5.43 7.94
N SER A 272 -24.30 4.81 6.83
CA SER A 272 -25.34 5.30 5.92
C SER A 272 -26.74 5.08 6.50
N THR A 273 -27.74 5.76 5.94
CA THR A 273 -29.15 5.55 6.29
C THR A 273 -29.48 4.06 6.35
N THR A 274 -30.08 3.66 7.46
CA THR A 274 -30.31 2.26 7.80
C THR A 274 -31.79 2.03 8.08
N HIS A 275 -32.39 1.10 7.35
CA HIS A 275 -33.75 0.61 7.54
C HIS A 275 -33.77 -0.52 8.58
N PRO A 276 -34.92 -0.78 9.22
CA PRO A 276 -35.08 -1.96 10.06
C PRO A 276 -34.74 -3.25 9.28
N PRO A 277 -34.14 -4.27 9.94
CA PRO A 277 -33.87 -5.55 9.28
C PRO A 277 -35.15 -6.18 8.70
N GLY A 278 -35.09 -6.57 7.42
CA GLY A 278 -36.19 -7.14 6.65
C GLY A 278 -37.16 -6.11 6.05
N ASP A 279 -36.95 -4.81 6.25
CA ASP A 279 -37.88 -3.73 5.86
C ASP A 279 -37.25 -2.75 4.85
N ALA A 280 -36.55 -3.30 3.85
CA ALA A 280 -36.00 -2.51 2.76
C ALA A 280 -37.05 -2.19 1.70
N ASP A 281 -37.36 -0.91 1.52
CA ASP A 281 -38.22 -0.40 0.44
C ASP A 281 -37.37 0.27 -0.66
N TYR A 282 -36.41 -0.47 -1.20
CA TYR A 282 -35.59 -0.02 -2.31
C TYR A 282 -35.21 -1.17 -3.24
N ARG A 283 -34.84 -0.81 -4.45
CA ARG A 283 -34.41 -1.72 -5.51
C ARG A 283 -32.99 -1.38 -5.97
N LEU A 284 -32.42 -2.27 -6.79
CA LEU A 284 -31.13 -2.08 -7.43
C LEU A 284 -31.02 -0.74 -8.16
N ALA A 285 -32.11 -0.29 -8.79
CA ALA A 285 -32.17 1.00 -9.47
C ALA A 285 -32.00 2.18 -8.49
N ASP A 286 -32.58 2.10 -7.28
CA ASP A 286 -32.42 3.14 -6.26
C ASP A 286 -30.97 3.21 -5.78
N LEU A 287 -30.28 2.07 -5.66
CA LEU A 287 -28.85 2.02 -5.33
C LEU A 287 -27.97 2.65 -6.43
N ALA A 288 -28.37 2.55 -7.69
CA ALA A 288 -27.68 3.23 -8.79
C ALA A 288 -27.92 4.75 -8.77
N VAL A 289 -29.12 5.20 -8.40
CA VAL A 289 -29.44 6.63 -8.20
C VAL A 289 -28.66 7.18 -7.00
N ASP A 290 -28.58 6.43 -5.90
CA ASP A 290 -27.76 6.73 -4.73
C ASP A 290 -26.31 7.01 -5.14
N ALA A 291 -25.70 6.09 -5.89
CA ALA A 291 -24.34 6.20 -6.39
C ALA A 291 -24.15 7.42 -7.32
N CYS A 292 -25.12 7.74 -8.17
CA CYS A 292 -25.06 8.95 -9.02
C CYS A 292 -25.12 10.24 -8.19
N GLY A 293 -26.03 10.34 -7.23
CA GLY A 293 -26.10 11.54 -6.39
C GLY A 293 -24.93 11.65 -5.39
N LEU A 294 -24.28 10.54 -5.06
CA LEU A 294 -23.00 10.57 -4.34
C LEU A 294 -21.92 11.30 -5.17
N LEU A 295 -21.83 11.03 -6.47
CA LEU A 295 -20.92 11.75 -7.37
C LEU A 295 -21.21 13.26 -7.36
N ASP A 296 -22.48 13.67 -7.36
CA ASP A 296 -22.86 15.09 -7.25
C ASP A 296 -22.33 15.70 -5.94
N GLY A 297 -22.43 14.98 -4.83
CA GLY A 297 -21.91 15.41 -3.53
C GLY A 297 -20.41 15.67 -3.51
N PHE A 298 -19.65 14.96 -4.34
CA PHE A 298 -18.20 15.15 -4.52
C PHE A 298 -17.84 16.06 -5.70
N GLY A 299 -18.82 16.64 -6.40
CA GLY A 299 -18.58 17.50 -7.56
C GLY A 299 -18.02 16.74 -8.76
N VAL A 300 -18.35 15.45 -8.88
CA VAL A 300 -17.88 14.57 -9.96
C VAL A 300 -18.98 14.42 -11.00
N ASP A 301 -18.75 14.96 -12.19
CA ASP A 301 -19.69 14.84 -13.30
C ASP A 301 -19.74 13.41 -13.84
N ARG A 302 -18.58 12.77 -14.01
CA ARG A 302 -18.44 11.43 -14.61
C ARG A 302 -17.32 10.66 -13.92
N ALA A 303 -17.54 9.38 -13.59
CA ALA A 303 -16.58 8.55 -12.87
C ALA A 303 -16.34 7.19 -13.54
N HIS A 304 -15.15 6.64 -13.38
CA HIS A 304 -14.90 5.23 -13.64
C HIS A 304 -15.50 4.40 -12.50
N VAL A 305 -16.46 3.52 -12.81
CA VAL A 305 -17.17 2.76 -11.77
C VAL A 305 -16.53 1.39 -11.62
N VAL A 306 -16.10 1.07 -10.40
CA VAL A 306 -15.55 -0.24 -10.04
C VAL A 306 -16.49 -0.88 -9.02
N GLY A 307 -17.20 -1.91 -9.47
CA GLY A 307 -18.22 -2.59 -8.68
C GLY A 307 -17.81 -4.01 -8.32
N PHE A 308 -17.87 -4.36 -7.04
CA PHE A 308 -17.70 -5.73 -6.55
C PHE A 308 -19.06 -6.38 -6.28
N SER A 309 -19.32 -7.58 -6.83
CA SER A 309 -20.54 -8.36 -6.56
C SER A 309 -21.82 -7.54 -6.82
N LEU A 310 -22.64 -7.26 -5.80
CA LEU A 310 -23.79 -6.33 -5.90
C LEU A 310 -23.40 -4.97 -6.51
N GLY A 311 -22.26 -4.40 -6.11
CA GLY A 311 -21.75 -3.15 -6.66
C GLY A 311 -21.50 -3.23 -8.17
N GLY A 312 -21.20 -4.42 -8.69
CA GLY A 312 -21.14 -4.67 -10.13
C GLY A 312 -22.51 -4.58 -10.80
N GLY A 313 -23.57 -5.08 -10.15
CA GLY A 313 -24.95 -4.91 -10.62
C GLY A 313 -25.41 -3.45 -10.62
N ILE A 314 -25.04 -2.71 -9.57
CA ILE A 314 -25.27 -1.26 -9.49
C ILE A 314 -24.56 -0.56 -10.66
N GLY A 315 -23.29 -0.90 -10.90
CA GLY A 315 -22.53 -0.38 -12.04
C GLY A 315 -23.15 -0.71 -13.41
N GLN A 316 -23.72 -1.91 -13.59
CA GLN A 316 -24.47 -2.27 -14.80
C GLN A 316 -25.68 -1.36 -15.01
N VAL A 317 -26.47 -1.11 -13.95
CA VAL A 317 -27.63 -0.20 -14.02
C VAL A 317 -27.18 1.23 -14.29
N MET A 318 -26.15 1.73 -13.61
CA MET A 318 -25.58 3.06 -13.87
C MET A 318 -25.14 3.20 -15.34
N ALA A 319 -24.44 2.22 -15.90
CA ALA A 319 -23.96 2.28 -17.27
C ALA A 319 -25.09 2.23 -18.33
N LEU A 320 -26.28 1.74 -17.94
CA LEU A 320 -27.45 1.65 -18.81
C LEU A 320 -28.40 2.85 -18.68
N ASP A 321 -28.70 3.25 -17.46
CA ASP A 321 -29.74 4.24 -17.16
C ASP A 321 -29.15 5.64 -16.87
N HIS A 322 -27.85 5.71 -16.59
CA HIS A 322 -27.09 6.93 -16.27
C HIS A 322 -25.75 6.95 -17.01
N ALA A 323 -25.75 6.53 -18.29
CA ALA A 323 -24.53 6.33 -19.08
C ALA A 323 -23.63 7.58 -19.18
N ASP A 324 -24.21 8.77 -19.10
CA ASP A 324 -23.51 10.06 -19.06
C ASP A 324 -22.63 10.23 -17.81
N ARG A 325 -22.96 9.54 -16.72
CA ARG A 325 -22.24 9.55 -15.44
C ARG A 325 -21.10 8.53 -15.36
N VAL A 326 -21.02 7.59 -16.31
CA VAL A 326 -20.04 6.48 -16.29
C VAL A 326 -18.96 6.67 -17.36
N ALA A 327 -17.70 6.77 -16.92
CA ALA A 327 -16.52 6.90 -17.78
C ALA A 327 -16.10 5.56 -18.38
N SER A 328 -15.89 4.58 -17.52
CA SER A 328 -15.69 3.17 -17.84
C SER A 328 -16.22 2.32 -16.69
N LEU A 329 -16.35 1.01 -16.93
CA LEU A 329 -16.92 0.07 -15.98
C LEU A 329 -15.92 -1.06 -15.69
N THR A 330 -15.69 -1.35 -14.42
CA THR A 330 -14.96 -2.54 -13.95
C THR A 330 -15.90 -3.38 -13.09
N LEU A 331 -16.15 -4.62 -13.52
CA LEU A 331 -17.11 -5.55 -12.93
C LEU A 331 -16.38 -6.71 -12.27
N ILE A 332 -16.30 -6.71 -10.94
CA ILE A 332 -15.53 -7.69 -10.17
C ILE A 332 -16.48 -8.69 -9.51
N ALA A 333 -16.25 -9.99 -9.73
CA ALA A 333 -16.98 -11.08 -9.07
C ALA A 333 -18.51 -10.87 -9.12
N THR A 334 -19.05 -10.57 -10.30
CA THR A 334 -20.47 -10.29 -10.52
C THR A 334 -21.01 -11.07 -11.71
N SER A 335 -22.28 -10.88 -12.02
CA SER A 335 -23.05 -11.76 -12.91
C SER A 335 -23.81 -10.96 -13.98
N PRO A 336 -24.09 -11.56 -15.15
CA PRO A 336 -25.03 -10.97 -16.11
C PRO A 336 -26.50 -11.12 -15.67
N VAL A 337 -26.75 -11.91 -14.61
CA VAL A 337 -28.08 -12.18 -14.05
C VAL A 337 -28.10 -11.91 -12.55
N GLY A 338 -29.23 -11.40 -12.05
CA GLY A 338 -29.45 -11.26 -10.61
C GLY A 338 -29.71 -12.60 -9.91
N PRO A 339 -29.82 -12.64 -8.56
CA PRO A 339 -29.92 -13.90 -7.82
C PRO A 339 -31.12 -14.80 -8.14
N GLY A 340 -32.17 -14.28 -8.78
CA GLY A 340 -33.30 -15.08 -9.29
C GLY A 340 -33.09 -15.68 -10.68
N GLY A 341 -31.97 -15.39 -11.36
CA GLY A 341 -31.68 -15.80 -12.74
C GLY A 341 -30.74 -17.00 -12.87
N VAL A 342 -30.63 -17.82 -11.83
CA VAL A 342 -29.76 -19.01 -11.80
C VAL A 342 -30.23 -20.04 -12.85
N THR A 343 -29.30 -20.56 -13.64
CA THR A 343 -29.53 -21.64 -14.61
C THR A 343 -28.50 -22.75 -14.44
N GLU A 344 -28.57 -23.81 -15.24
CA GLU A 344 -27.53 -24.86 -15.26
C GLU A 344 -26.18 -24.29 -15.75
N GLU A 345 -26.21 -23.35 -16.69
CA GLU A 345 -25.04 -22.67 -17.26
C GLU A 345 -24.50 -21.53 -16.37
N LEU A 346 -25.37 -20.92 -15.58
CA LEU A 346 -25.07 -19.86 -14.61
C LEU A 346 -25.55 -20.28 -13.21
N PRO A 347 -24.91 -21.30 -12.62
CA PRO A 347 -25.32 -21.86 -11.34
C PRO A 347 -25.04 -20.90 -10.19
N GLY A 348 -25.89 -20.93 -9.16
CA GLY A 348 -25.62 -20.27 -7.89
C GLY A 348 -24.51 -20.96 -7.08
N PRO A 349 -24.39 -20.66 -5.78
CA PRO A 349 -23.42 -21.31 -4.91
C PRO A 349 -23.56 -22.83 -4.91
N GLY A 350 -22.43 -23.54 -4.93
CA GLY A 350 -22.41 -25.00 -4.97
C GLY A 350 -22.79 -25.66 -3.63
N PRO A 351 -23.17 -26.96 -3.63
CA PRO A 351 -23.60 -27.66 -2.40
C PRO A 351 -22.57 -27.65 -1.26
N GLU A 352 -21.28 -27.63 -1.58
CA GLU A 352 -20.22 -27.53 -0.57
C GLU A 352 -20.22 -26.17 0.12
N PHE A 353 -20.39 -25.08 -0.64
CA PHE A 353 -20.50 -23.74 -0.07
C PHE A 353 -21.74 -23.63 0.82
N GLU A 354 -22.89 -24.13 0.36
CA GLU A 354 -24.13 -24.14 1.14
C GLU A 354 -24.01 -24.93 2.45
N ALA A 355 -23.37 -26.11 2.41
CA ALA A 355 -23.14 -26.90 3.61
C ALA A 355 -22.22 -26.18 4.61
N ARG A 356 -21.13 -25.57 4.14
CA ARG A 356 -20.20 -24.82 5.00
C ARG A 356 -20.81 -23.54 5.54
N LEU A 357 -21.68 -22.88 4.78
CA LEU A 357 -22.45 -21.73 5.26
C LEU A 357 -23.44 -22.15 6.36
N ALA A 358 -24.12 -23.29 6.19
CA ALA A 358 -25.00 -23.84 7.21
C ALA A 358 -24.24 -24.22 8.50
N GLU A 359 -23.01 -24.73 8.39
CA GLU A 359 -22.13 -25.01 9.54
C GLU A 359 -21.65 -23.74 10.25
N LEU A 360 -21.45 -22.64 9.53
CA LEU A 360 -21.06 -21.35 10.12
C LEU A 360 -22.15 -20.78 11.05
N GLY A 361 -23.42 -21.08 10.75
CA GLY A 361 -24.56 -20.72 11.58
C GLY A 361 -25.02 -19.27 11.41
N GLU A 362 -25.77 -18.78 12.38
CA GLU A 362 -26.37 -17.43 12.35
C GLU A 362 -25.35 -16.34 12.76
N PRO A 363 -25.46 -15.11 12.21
CA PRO A 363 -24.46 -14.05 12.34
C PRO A 363 -24.29 -13.46 13.75
N GLY A 364 -25.22 -13.69 14.68
CA GLY A 364 -25.13 -13.18 16.05
C GLY A 364 -24.86 -11.67 16.15
N PRO A 365 -25.64 -10.80 15.49
CA PRO A 365 -25.31 -9.37 15.35
C PRO A 365 -25.31 -8.57 16.66
N ASP A 366 -25.87 -9.13 17.73
CA ASP A 366 -25.95 -8.50 19.06
C ASP A 366 -24.69 -8.75 19.92
N ASP A 367 -23.79 -9.65 19.49
CA ASP A 367 -22.53 -9.95 20.17
C ASP A 367 -21.34 -9.66 19.25
N ARG A 368 -20.45 -8.77 19.71
CA ARG A 368 -19.32 -8.29 18.91
C ARG A 368 -18.39 -9.41 18.44
N GLU A 369 -18.00 -10.31 19.34
CA GLU A 369 -17.06 -11.37 18.98
C GLU A 369 -17.71 -12.44 18.11
N ALA A 370 -18.99 -12.76 18.33
CA ALA A 370 -19.76 -13.65 17.47
C ALA A 370 -19.92 -13.06 16.06
N ALA A 371 -20.28 -11.78 15.95
CA ALA A 371 -20.40 -11.09 14.67
C ALA A 371 -19.07 -11.03 13.91
N ILE A 372 -17.95 -10.73 14.59
CA ILE A 372 -16.62 -10.75 14.00
C ILE A 372 -16.25 -12.16 13.53
N ALA A 373 -16.44 -13.17 14.38
CA ALA A 373 -16.11 -14.55 14.05
C ALA A 373 -16.93 -15.06 12.86
N HIS A 374 -18.23 -14.79 12.84
CA HIS A 374 -19.10 -15.14 11.72
C HIS A 374 -18.69 -14.40 10.45
N GLY A 375 -18.49 -13.07 10.49
CA GLY A 375 -18.08 -12.28 9.33
C GLY A 375 -16.77 -12.78 8.71
N VAL A 376 -15.75 -13.03 9.54
CA VAL A 376 -14.46 -13.56 9.06
C VAL A 376 -14.58 -14.99 8.54
N GLY A 377 -15.41 -15.83 9.17
CA GLY A 377 -15.70 -17.18 8.68
C GLY A 377 -16.41 -17.17 7.32
N PHE A 378 -17.36 -16.26 7.14
CA PHE A 378 -18.07 -16.06 5.87
C PHE A 378 -17.13 -15.59 4.76
N GLU A 379 -16.29 -14.58 5.04
CA GLU A 379 -15.29 -14.10 4.08
C GLU A 379 -14.29 -15.19 3.68
N ARG A 380 -13.82 -15.99 4.63
CA ARG A 380 -12.94 -17.13 4.36
C ARG A 380 -13.60 -18.13 3.42
N LEU A 381 -14.89 -18.41 3.63
CA LEU A 381 -15.68 -19.30 2.77
C LEU A 381 -15.82 -18.72 1.36
N CYS A 382 -16.19 -17.43 1.24
CA CYS A 382 -16.27 -16.72 -0.04
C CYS A 382 -14.93 -16.71 -0.79
N ALA A 383 -13.81 -16.51 -0.09
CA ALA A 383 -12.48 -16.54 -0.67
C ALA A 383 -12.01 -17.94 -1.12
N ALA A 384 -12.81 -18.98 -0.89
CA ALA A 384 -12.49 -20.38 -1.15
C ALA A 384 -11.26 -20.90 -0.36
N ASP A 385 -11.14 -20.45 0.90
CA ASP A 385 -10.09 -20.80 1.87
C ASP A 385 -8.66 -20.77 1.27
N PRO A 386 -8.20 -19.59 0.81
CA PRO A 386 -6.94 -19.49 0.08
C PRO A 386 -5.73 -19.60 1.03
N PRO A 387 -4.59 -20.09 0.52
CA PRO A 387 -3.33 -19.96 1.26
C PRO A 387 -3.00 -18.47 1.43
N GLY A 388 -2.66 -18.06 2.65
CA GLY A 388 -2.37 -16.65 2.94
C GLY A 388 -3.58 -15.80 3.29
N PHE A 389 -4.72 -16.39 3.65
CA PHE A 389 -5.85 -15.64 4.23
C PHE A 389 -5.41 -14.93 5.53
N GLU A 390 -5.33 -13.60 5.49
CA GLU A 390 -4.84 -12.73 6.57
C GLU A 390 -5.89 -12.55 7.68
N GLU A 391 -6.16 -13.62 8.43
CA GLU A 391 -7.26 -13.66 9.40
C GLU A 391 -7.22 -12.51 10.42
N ALA A 392 -6.04 -12.16 10.93
CA ALA A 392 -5.90 -11.07 11.90
C ALA A 392 -6.38 -9.72 11.34
N ALA A 393 -5.98 -9.38 10.11
CA ALA A 393 -6.42 -8.17 9.44
C ALA A 393 -7.93 -8.19 9.14
N ARG A 394 -8.49 -9.35 8.78
CA ARG A 394 -9.94 -9.53 8.58
C ARG A 394 -10.72 -9.36 9.88
N ARG A 395 -10.24 -9.88 11.01
CA ARG A 395 -10.85 -9.66 12.33
C ARG A 395 -10.81 -8.20 12.74
N GLU A 396 -9.70 -7.51 12.51
CA GLU A 396 -9.59 -6.08 12.79
C GLU A 396 -10.60 -5.27 11.97
N ARG A 397 -10.65 -5.50 10.65
CA ARG A 397 -11.64 -4.85 9.77
C ARG A 397 -13.07 -5.15 10.21
N ALA A 398 -13.40 -6.41 10.49
CA ALA A 398 -14.74 -6.79 10.95
C ALA A 398 -15.11 -6.11 12.27
N GLY A 399 -14.15 -5.95 13.20
CA GLY A 399 -14.36 -5.19 14.43
C GLY A 399 -14.71 -3.73 14.15
N ARG A 400 -13.97 -3.06 13.25
CA ARG A 400 -14.28 -1.69 12.83
C ARG A 400 -15.64 -1.57 12.15
N VAL A 401 -16.03 -2.57 11.34
CA VAL A 401 -17.36 -2.62 10.72
C VAL A 401 -18.46 -2.77 11.78
N PHE A 402 -18.27 -3.63 12.78
CA PHE A 402 -19.21 -3.76 13.89
C PHE A 402 -19.34 -2.43 14.65
N ASP A 403 -18.21 -1.83 15.03
CA ASP A 403 -18.17 -0.65 15.89
C ASP A 403 -18.76 0.60 15.19
N ARG A 404 -18.72 0.67 13.86
CA ARG A 404 -19.27 1.80 13.08
C ARG A 404 -20.72 1.63 12.63
N ALA A 405 -21.25 0.41 12.64
CA ALA A 405 -22.56 0.15 12.06
C ALA A 405 -23.68 0.78 12.90
N ILE A 406 -24.65 1.44 12.25
CA ILE A 406 -25.86 1.93 12.94
C ILE A 406 -26.69 0.75 13.45
N ASN A 407 -26.88 -0.26 12.58
CA ASN A 407 -27.47 -1.55 12.94
C ASN A 407 -26.86 -2.63 12.05
N LEU A 408 -25.98 -3.46 12.62
CA LEU A 408 -25.28 -4.49 11.84
C LEU A 408 -26.23 -5.52 11.24
N ALA A 409 -27.38 -5.79 11.86
CA ALA A 409 -28.35 -6.74 11.32
C ALA A 409 -29.00 -6.25 10.02
N SER A 410 -28.99 -4.94 9.75
CA SER A 410 -29.59 -4.38 8.54
C SER A 410 -28.79 -4.68 7.28
N ILE A 411 -27.52 -5.12 7.38
CA ILE A 411 -26.72 -5.49 6.21
C ILE A 411 -27.41 -6.58 5.36
N PHE A 412 -28.25 -7.41 5.99
CA PHE A 412 -29.04 -8.47 5.36
C PHE A 412 -30.26 -7.99 4.57
N ASN A 413 -30.54 -6.68 4.54
CA ASN A 413 -31.58 -6.08 3.72
C ASN A 413 -31.31 -6.16 2.22
N HIS A 414 -30.05 -6.36 1.84
CA HIS A 414 -29.62 -6.67 0.48
C HIS A 414 -30.07 -8.08 0.06
N THR A 415 -31.38 -8.23 -0.11
CA THR A 415 -32.07 -9.48 -0.40
C THR A 415 -32.36 -9.64 -1.89
N THR A 416 -32.71 -10.85 -2.33
CA THR A 416 -33.11 -11.12 -3.73
C THR A 416 -34.21 -10.16 -4.25
N PRO A 417 -35.28 -9.84 -3.49
CA PRO A 417 -36.25 -8.82 -3.91
C PRO A 417 -35.64 -7.43 -4.14
N ALA A 418 -34.70 -6.99 -3.30
CA ALA A 418 -34.03 -5.70 -3.46
C ALA A 418 -33.19 -5.64 -4.73
N PHE A 419 -32.78 -6.78 -5.29
CA PHE A 419 -32.00 -6.84 -6.52
C PHE A 419 -32.83 -6.85 -7.80
N ALA A 420 -34.15 -7.02 -7.71
CA ALA A 420 -35.02 -7.11 -8.89
C ALA A 420 -35.63 -5.73 -9.26
N PRO A 421 -35.75 -5.42 -10.57
CA PRO A 421 -35.29 -6.19 -11.72
C PRO A 421 -33.78 -6.04 -11.97
N TRP A 422 -33.15 -7.11 -12.45
CA TRP A 422 -31.76 -7.09 -12.94
C TRP A 422 -31.74 -6.81 -14.45
N PRO A 423 -30.79 -6.01 -14.99
CA PRO A 423 -30.82 -5.58 -16.39
C PRO A 423 -30.28 -6.62 -17.41
N SER A 424 -30.51 -7.91 -17.19
CA SER A 424 -29.88 -9.00 -17.95
C SER A 424 -30.03 -8.89 -19.47
N GLU A 425 -31.23 -8.52 -19.95
CA GLU A 425 -31.56 -8.41 -21.38
C GLU A 425 -30.94 -7.19 -22.07
N ARG A 426 -30.43 -6.23 -21.30
CA ARG A 426 -29.94 -4.94 -21.79
C ARG A 426 -28.42 -4.81 -21.77
N LEU A 427 -27.68 -5.81 -21.30
CA LEU A 427 -26.21 -5.71 -21.19
C LEU A 427 -25.51 -5.40 -22.52
N GLY A 428 -26.11 -5.80 -23.65
CA GLY A 428 -25.67 -5.46 -25.00
C GLY A 428 -25.73 -3.96 -25.35
N GLU A 429 -26.44 -3.16 -24.57
CA GLU A 429 -26.57 -1.70 -24.71
C GLU A 429 -25.45 -0.94 -23.99
N ILE A 430 -24.67 -1.60 -23.12
CA ILE A 430 -23.55 -0.97 -22.41
C ILE A 430 -22.46 -0.59 -23.42
N GLY A 431 -22.32 0.71 -23.66
CA GLY A 431 -21.39 1.27 -24.66
C GLY A 431 -20.05 1.78 -24.10
N VAL A 432 -19.89 1.83 -22.79
CA VAL A 432 -18.65 2.30 -22.14
C VAL A 432 -17.59 1.19 -22.09
N PRO A 433 -16.28 1.53 -22.11
CA PRO A 433 -15.23 0.54 -21.95
C PRO A 433 -15.45 -0.30 -20.68
N THR A 434 -15.45 -1.62 -20.82
CA THR A 434 -15.77 -2.54 -19.73
C THR A 434 -14.66 -3.57 -19.49
N LEU A 435 -14.27 -3.73 -18.22
CA LEU A 435 -13.36 -4.77 -17.76
C LEU A 435 -14.10 -5.68 -16.78
N VAL A 436 -14.21 -6.96 -17.09
CA VAL A 436 -14.70 -7.97 -16.15
C VAL A 436 -13.50 -8.60 -15.44
N VAL A 437 -13.58 -8.74 -14.12
CA VAL A 437 -12.58 -9.42 -13.29
C VAL A 437 -13.28 -10.53 -12.54
N HIS A 438 -12.80 -11.77 -12.66
CA HIS A 438 -13.48 -12.91 -12.02
C HIS A 438 -12.52 -13.95 -11.47
N GLY A 439 -12.80 -14.42 -10.26
CA GLY A 439 -12.07 -15.50 -9.60
C GLY A 439 -12.42 -16.86 -10.20
N ARG A 440 -11.40 -17.64 -10.56
CA ARG A 440 -11.59 -18.97 -11.17
C ARG A 440 -12.20 -19.98 -10.19
N ARG A 441 -12.06 -19.73 -8.89
CA ARG A 441 -12.54 -20.57 -7.79
C ARG A 441 -13.68 -19.92 -7.00
N ASP A 442 -14.33 -18.90 -7.57
CA ASP A 442 -15.46 -18.21 -6.95
C ASP A 442 -16.58 -19.23 -6.59
N PRO A 443 -16.86 -19.46 -5.29
CA PRO A 443 -17.85 -20.44 -4.86
C PRO A 443 -19.26 -19.85 -4.77
N VAL A 444 -19.41 -18.53 -4.92
CA VAL A 444 -20.69 -17.81 -4.81
C VAL A 444 -21.28 -17.58 -6.20
N LEU A 445 -20.46 -17.06 -7.12
CA LEU A 445 -20.75 -16.87 -8.53
C LEU A 445 -19.67 -17.61 -9.35
N PRO A 446 -19.87 -18.90 -9.64
CA PRO A 446 -18.91 -19.71 -10.36
C PRO A 446 -18.40 -19.04 -11.65
N TYR A 447 -17.16 -19.36 -12.03
CA TYR A 447 -16.45 -18.75 -13.15
C TYR A 447 -17.23 -18.59 -14.49
N PRO A 448 -18.19 -19.45 -14.86
CA PRO A 448 -19.10 -19.19 -15.98
C PRO A 448 -19.79 -17.82 -15.95
N HIS A 449 -20.11 -17.26 -14.78
CA HIS A 449 -20.70 -15.93 -14.65
C HIS A 449 -19.82 -14.83 -15.24
N GLY A 450 -18.54 -14.77 -14.86
CA GLY A 450 -17.61 -13.77 -15.40
C GLY A 450 -17.40 -13.90 -16.91
N LYS A 451 -17.34 -15.13 -17.43
CA LYS A 451 -17.25 -15.38 -18.88
C LYS A 451 -18.51 -14.93 -19.61
N ALA A 452 -19.69 -15.26 -19.08
CA ALA A 452 -20.96 -14.90 -19.68
C ALA A 452 -21.17 -13.38 -19.66
N LEU A 453 -20.79 -12.71 -18.56
CA LEU A 453 -20.84 -11.25 -18.45
C LEU A 453 -19.93 -10.57 -19.48
N ALA A 454 -18.68 -11.01 -19.61
CA ALA A 454 -17.75 -10.48 -20.60
C ALA A 454 -18.24 -10.71 -22.04
N ALA A 455 -18.94 -11.82 -22.31
CA ALA A 455 -19.52 -12.09 -23.62
C ALA A 455 -20.78 -11.27 -23.91
N ALA A 456 -21.56 -10.91 -22.87
CA ALA A 456 -22.80 -10.17 -23.00
C ALA A 456 -22.58 -8.67 -23.29
N ILE A 457 -21.44 -8.11 -22.89
CA ILE A 457 -21.11 -6.68 -23.04
C ILE A 457 -20.15 -6.48 -24.24
N PRO A 458 -20.53 -5.71 -25.27
CA PRO A 458 -19.68 -5.48 -26.43
C PRO A 458 -18.32 -4.88 -26.07
N GLY A 459 -17.25 -5.55 -26.51
CA GLY A 459 -15.88 -5.07 -26.30
C GLY A 459 -15.34 -5.23 -24.87
N ALA A 460 -16.07 -5.92 -23.99
CA ALA A 460 -15.58 -6.16 -22.63
C ALA A 460 -14.35 -7.08 -22.60
N GLY A 461 -13.35 -6.72 -21.81
CA GLY A 461 -12.22 -7.58 -21.46
C GLY A 461 -12.52 -8.50 -20.28
N LEU A 462 -11.79 -9.61 -20.15
CA LEU A 462 -11.85 -10.50 -18.98
C LEU A 462 -10.45 -10.68 -18.37
N LEU A 463 -10.29 -10.27 -17.11
CA LEU A 463 -9.14 -10.59 -16.26
C LEU A 463 -9.52 -11.73 -15.32
N THR A 464 -8.79 -12.83 -15.38
CA THR A 464 -9.01 -13.99 -14.49
C THR A 464 -8.06 -13.93 -13.32
N LEU A 465 -8.60 -14.05 -12.10
CA LEU A 465 -7.85 -14.26 -10.86
C LEU A 465 -7.95 -15.72 -10.46
N GLU A 466 -7.00 -16.23 -9.67
CA GLU A 466 -6.99 -17.64 -9.24
C GLU A 466 -7.76 -17.90 -7.93
N HIS A 467 -8.27 -16.86 -7.27
CA HIS A 467 -8.95 -16.94 -5.98
C HIS A 467 -10.48 -17.01 -6.09
N GLY A 468 -11.16 -16.98 -4.94
CA GLY A 468 -12.62 -17.05 -4.81
C GLY A 468 -13.35 -15.72 -5.04
N HIS A 469 -14.49 -15.56 -4.35
CA HIS A 469 -15.33 -14.37 -4.33
C HIS A 469 -14.77 -13.31 -3.37
N ASP A 470 -13.55 -12.84 -3.58
CA ASP A 470 -12.86 -11.90 -2.70
C ASP A 470 -11.80 -11.08 -3.46
N LEU A 471 -11.29 -10.04 -2.81
CA LEU A 471 -10.14 -9.26 -3.27
C LEU A 471 -8.96 -9.44 -2.31
N LEU A 472 -8.15 -10.47 -2.56
CA LEU A 472 -6.97 -10.73 -1.75
C LEU A 472 -5.89 -9.68 -2.01
N ARG A 473 -5.16 -9.29 -0.97
CA ARG A 473 -4.03 -8.36 -1.07
C ARG A 473 -2.96 -8.84 -2.07
N SER A 474 -2.79 -10.15 -2.21
CA SER A 474 -1.93 -10.78 -3.21
C SER A 474 -2.34 -10.52 -4.67
N ASP A 475 -3.61 -10.18 -4.93
CA ASP A 475 -4.10 -9.86 -6.28
C ASP A 475 -3.90 -8.38 -6.64
N TRP A 476 -3.62 -7.50 -5.67
CA TRP A 476 -3.58 -6.06 -5.89
C TRP A 476 -2.49 -5.62 -6.87
N ASP A 477 -1.36 -6.33 -6.90
CA ASP A 477 -0.26 -6.04 -7.83
C ASP A 477 -0.60 -6.35 -9.29
N VAL A 478 -1.64 -7.13 -9.54
CA VAL A 478 -2.18 -7.38 -10.88
C VAL A 478 -3.42 -6.50 -11.12
N LEU A 479 -4.31 -6.42 -10.15
CA LEU A 479 -5.60 -5.76 -10.27
C LEU A 479 -5.49 -4.24 -10.37
N ILE A 480 -4.69 -3.60 -9.50
CA ILE A 480 -4.57 -2.13 -9.48
C ILE A 480 -4.00 -1.62 -10.80
N PRO A 481 -2.88 -2.15 -11.34
CA PRO A 481 -2.39 -1.72 -12.65
C PRO A 481 -3.39 -1.96 -13.78
N ALA A 482 -4.18 -3.05 -13.72
CA ALA A 482 -5.22 -3.31 -14.71
C ALA A 482 -6.35 -2.27 -14.65
N ILE A 483 -6.81 -1.88 -13.45
CA ILE A 483 -7.80 -0.81 -13.26
C ILE A 483 -7.23 0.53 -13.73
N VAL A 484 -6.01 0.88 -13.32
CA VAL A 484 -5.37 2.15 -13.72
C VAL A 484 -5.28 2.25 -15.23
N LYS A 485 -4.78 1.21 -15.90
CA LYS A 485 -4.71 1.14 -17.36
C LYS A 485 -6.09 1.23 -18.03
N HIS A 486 -7.10 0.55 -17.48
CA HIS A 486 -8.47 0.58 -18.00
C HIS A 486 -9.13 1.96 -17.88
N THR A 487 -8.66 2.76 -16.93
CA THR A 487 -9.18 4.12 -16.64
C THR A 487 -8.36 5.23 -17.30
N GLU A 488 -7.36 4.90 -18.12
CA GLU A 488 -6.62 5.87 -18.95
C GLU A 488 -7.39 6.27 -20.23
N ALA A 489 -8.39 5.48 -20.62
CA ALA A 489 -9.08 5.54 -21.92
C ALA A 489 -10.19 6.60 -22.00
#